data_AF-A0A3C1TAN5-F1
#
_entry.id   AF-A0A3C1TAN5-F1
#
_cell.length_a   1.000
_cell.length_b   1.000
_cell.length_c   1.000
_cell.angle_alpha   90.00
_cell.angle_beta   90.00
_cell.angle_gamma   90.00
#
_symmetry.space_group_name_H-M   'P 1'
#
loop_
_entity.id
_entity.type
_entity.pdbx_description
1 polymer ?
#
loop_
_entity_poly.entity_id
_entity_poly.type
_entity_poly.pdbx_seq_one_letter_code
_entity_poly.pdbx_strand_id
1 'polypeptide(L)'
;VPQNRERIFIVGFRGDLGVDSFEYPAPTNSAVVFGDVKEPQPVSAKYYLSTQYLQTLINHKKRHESKGNGFGYEIISDEGVANAIVVGGMGRERNLVYDHRLTDFTPQTRIKSEINREGIRKMTPREWARLQGFPEDFKIVVADISAYKQFGNSVAIPAIQATAEKVLGKLRLR
;
A
#
# COMPACT_ATOMS: atom_id res chain seq x y z
N VAL A 1 0.72 -9.25 5.02
CA VAL A 1 0.02 -8.21 4.22
C VAL A 1 0.48 -8.30 2.78
N PRO A 2 -0.36 -7.99 1.76
CA PRO A 2 -0.01 -8.18 0.35
C PRO A 2 0.91 -7.06 -0.18
N GLN A 3 2.07 -6.89 0.46
CA GLN A 3 3.08 -5.93 0.07
C GLN A 3 4.50 -6.45 0.32
N ASN A 4 5.40 -6.22 -0.65
CA ASN A 4 6.83 -6.41 -0.49
C ASN A 4 7.47 -5.20 0.21
N ARG A 5 7.68 -5.30 1.53
CA ARG A 5 8.33 -4.27 2.36
C ARG A 5 8.96 -4.87 3.60
N GLU A 6 10.28 -5.04 3.57
CA GLU A 6 11.05 -5.58 4.69
C GLU A 6 11.38 -4.51 5.74
N ARG A 7 11.39 -4.90 7.01
CA ARG A 7 11.76 -4.06 8.15
C ARG A 7 12.54 -4.90 9.16
N ILE A 8 13.55 -4.29 9.76
CA ILE A 8 14.30 -4.89 10.87
C ILE A 8 13.65 -4.41 12.18
N PHE A 9 13.32 -5.36 13.05
CA PHE A 9 12.86 -5.09 14.41
C PHE A 9 14.01 -5.37 15.37
N ILE A 10 14.29 -4.43 16.28
CA ILE A 10 15.28 -4.58 17.33
C ILE A 10 14.53 -4.49 18.67
N VAL A 11 14.56 -5.57 19.44
CA VAL A 11 13.94 -5.64 20.76
C VAL A 11 15.06 -5.65 21.81
N GLY A 12 15.01 -4.71 22.75
CA GLY A 12 15.93 -4.64 23.87
C GLY A 12 15.18 -4.76 25.20
N PHE A 13 15.69 -5.60 26.10
CA PHE A 13 15.21 -5.69 27.48
C PHE A 13 16.24 -5.06 28.41
N ARG A 14 15.77 -4.34 29.44
CA ARG A 14 16.65 -3.80 30.48
C ARG A 14 17.16 -4.96 31.34
N GLY A 15 18.46 -4.95 31.69
CA GLY A 15 19.12 -6.11 32.31
C GLY A 15 18.55 -6.55 33.67
N ASP A 16 18.00 -5.63 34.44
CA ASP A 16 17.32 -5.89 35.72
C ASP A 16 15.95 -6.59 35.58
N LEU A 17 15.43 -6.73 34.35
CA LEU A 17 14.20 -7.47 34.10
C LEU A 17 14.40 -8.98 34.08
N GLY A 18 15.66 -9.47 34.09
CA GLY A 18 15.96 -10.90 34.12
C GLY A 18 15.50 -11.66 32.86
N VAL A 19 15.31 -10.95 31.75
CA VAL A 19 15.00 -11.55 30.44
C VAL A 19 16.31 -11.83 29.72
N ASP A 20 16.69 -13.11 29.69
CA ASP A 20 17.95 -13.61 29.10
C ASP A 20 17.82 -14.03 27.63
N SER A 21 16.59 -14.21 27.16
CA SER A 21 16.28 -14.82 25.86
C SER A 21 15.01 -14.25 25.24
N PHE A 22 15.03 -14.04 23.93
CA PHE A 22 13.89 -13.58 23.15
C PHE A 22 13.87 -14.24 21.78
N GLU A 23 12.69 -14.72 21.38
CA GLU A 23 12.45 -15.30 20.07
C GLU A 23 11.42 -14.45 19.32
N TYR A 24 11.75 -14.11 18.08
CA TYR A 24 10.85 -13.40 17.18
C TYR A 24 9.67 -14.30 16.78
N PRO A 25 8.52 -13.71 16.38
CA PRO A 25 7.41 -14.48 15.85
C PRO A 25 7.80 -15.24 14.59
N ALA A 26 7.30 -16.47 14.46
CA ALA A 26 7.42 -17.23 13.23
C ALA A 26 6.56 -16.60 12.11
N PRO A 27 6.99 -16.70 10.84
CA PRO A 27 6.19 -16.20 9.73
C PRO A 27 4.90 -17.00 9.59
N THR A 28 3.80 -16.32 9.22
CA THR A 28 2.51 -16.98 9.00
C THR A 28 2.40 -17.68 7.65
N ASN A 29 3.30 -17.37 6.70
CA ASN A 29 3.34 -17.90 5.33
C ASN A 29 2.00 -17.85 4.57
N SER A 30 1.09 -16.96 4.97
CA SER A 30 -0.20 -16.79 4.30
C SER A 30 0.00 -16.13 2.95
N ALA A 31 -0.41 -16.79 1.88
CA ALA A 31 -0.52 -16.16 0.57
C ALA A 31 -1.60 -15.07 0.67
N VAL A 32 -1.21 -13.83 0.36
CA VAL A 32 -2.08 -12.67 0.38
C VAL A 32 -1.87 -11.89 -0.90
N VAL A 33 -2.95 -11.41 -1.48
CA VAL A 33 -2.94 -10.72 -2.78
C VAL A 33 -3.63 -9.36 -2.69
N PHE A 34 -3.41 -8.50 -3.68
CA PHE A 34 -4.05 -7.17 -3.69
C PHE A 34 -5.59 -7.27 -3.67
N GLY A 35 -6.17 -8.31 -4.29
CA GLY A 35 -7.59 -8.60 -4.29
C GLY A 35 -8.20 -8.68 -2.87
N ASP A 36 -7.43 -9.16 -1.89
CA ASP A 36 -7.87 -9.26 -0.49
C ASP A 36 -8.08 -7.88 0.17
N VAL A 37 -7.45 -6.84 -0.36
CA VAL A 37 -7.48 -5.47 0.19
C VAL A 37 -8.19 -4.46 -0.71
N LYS A 38 -8.64 -4.89 -1.89
CA LYS A 38 -9.34 -4.05 -2.88
C LYS A 38 -10.72 -3.63 -2.37
N GLU A 39 -11.17 -2.44 -2.73
CA GLU A 39 -12.53 -2.01 -2.37
C GLU A 39 -13.59 -2.96 -2.99
N PRO A 40 -14.55 -3.45 -2.18
CA PRO A 40 -15.56 -4.39 -2.65
C PRO A 40 -16.52 -3.75 -3.64
N GLN A 41 -16.72 -2.44 -3.54
CA GLN A 41 -17.58 -1.65 -4.43
C GLN A 41 -16.75 -0.76 -5.36
N PRO A 42 -17.32 -0.32 -6.50
CA PRO A 42 -16.67 0.65 -7.39
C PRO A 42 -16.31 1.92 -6.63
N VAL A 43 -15.12 2.44 -6.89
CA VAL A 43 -14.62 3.65 -6.22
C VAL A 43 -14.97 4.90 -7.01
N SER A 44 -14.93 6.05 -6.35
CA SER A 44 -15.13 7.35 -7.00
C SER A 44 -14.20 7.55 -8.19
N ALA A 45 -14.75 8.13 -9.25
CA ALA A 45 -14.07 8.57 -10.46
C ALA A 45 -12.80 9.41 -10.18
N LYS A 46 -12.71 10.09 -9.01
CA LYS A 46 -11.53 10.88 -8.62
C LYS A 46 -10.24 10.05 -8.48
N TYR A 47 -10.33 8.73 -8.27
CA TYR A 47 -9.17 7.85 -8.14
C TYR A 47 -8.64 7.36 -9.47
N TYR A 48 -9.44 7.45 -10.54
CA TYR A 48 -9.05 7.06 -11.88
C TYR A 48 -8.12 8.10 -12.50
N LEU A 49 -7.15 7.62 -13.27
CA LEU A 49 -6.22 8.53 -13.95
C LEU A 49 -6.93 9.24 -15.11
N SER A 50 -6.60 10.50 -15.34
CA SER A 50 -6.96 11.14 -16.61
C SER A 50 -6.18 10.51 -17.76
N THR A 51 -6.75 10.46 -18.96
CA THR A 51 -6.07 9.99 -20.18
C THR A 51 -4.73 10.70 -20.41
N GLN A 52 -4.67 12.02 -20.17
CA GLN A 52 -3.43 12.80 -20.35
C GLN A 52 -2.33 12.39 -19.36
N TYR A 53 -2.67 12.21 -18.08
CA TYR A 53 -1.72 11.77 -17.07
C TYR A 53 -1.24 10.34 -17.35
N LEU A 54 -2.14 9.43 -17.73
CA LEU A 54 -1.77 8.07 -18.14
C LEU A 54 -0.79 8.09 -19.32
N GLN A 55 -1.05 8.91 -20.34
CA GLN A 55 -0.15 9.06 -21.48
C GLN A 55 1.23 9.57 -21.06
N THR A 56 1.30 10.44 -20.06
CA THR A 56 2.57 10.93 -19.50
C THR A 56 3.36 9.79 -18.85
N LEU A 57 2.70 8.91 -18.10
CA LEU A 57 3.32 7.73 -17.49
C LEU A 57 3.83 6.74 -18.56
N ILE A 58 3.05 6.49 -19.60
CA ILE A 58 3.43 5.65 -20.75
C ILE A 58 4.67 6.21 -21.43
N ASN A 59 4.66 7.51 -21.75
CA ASN A 59 5.78 8.18 -22.42
C ASN A 59 7.04 8.21 -21.53
N HIS A 60 6.87 8.39 -20.23
CA HIS A 60 7.96 8.34 -19.26
C HIS A 60 8.61 6.95 -19.22
N LYS A 61 7.81 5.88 -19.11
CA LYS A 61 8.30 4.50 -19.12
C LYS A 61 9.07 4.17 -20.40
N LYS A 62 8.49 4.48 -21.57
CA LYS A 62 9.15 4.30 -22.88
C LYS A 62 10.50 5.00 -22.98
N ARG A 63 10.61 6.23 -22.46
CA ARG A 63 11.87 7.00 -22.45
C ARG A 63 12.95 6.38 -21.57
N HIS A 64 12.56 5.74 -20.47
CA HIS A 64 13.50 5.04 -19.61
C HIS A 64 13.93 3.70 -20.21
N GLU A 65 12.99 2.95 -20.79
CA GLU A 65 13.26 1.72 -21.52
C GLU A 65 14.23 1.95 -22.70
N SER A 66 14.04 3.03 -23.47
CA SER A 66 14.95 3.38 -24.58
C SER A 66 16.38 3.73 -24.13
N LYS A 67 16.58 4.01 -22.84
CA LYS A 67 17.89 4.27 -22.22
C LYS A 67 18.46 3.02 -21.51
N GLY A 68 17.81 1.86 -21.66
CA GLY A 68 18.18 0.62 -20.97
C GLY A 68 17.83 0.59 -19.48
N ASN A 69 16.93 1.47 -19.02
CA ASN A 69 16.52 1.54 -17.61
C ASN A 69 15.10 0.99 -17.39
N GLY A 70 14.87 0.31 -16.27
CA GLY A 70 13.57 -0.24 -15.89
C GLY A 70 12.66 0.70 -15.09
N PHE A 71 12.83 2.03 -15.18
CA PHE A 71 12.02 2.98 -14.42
C PHE A 71 10.68 3.27 -15.11
N GLY A 72 9.60 3.34 -14.32
CA GLY A 72 8.28 3.67 -14.84
C GLY A 72 7.17 3.42 -13.83
N TYR A 73 5.94 3.54 -14.32
CA TYR A 73 4.76 3.12 -13.59
C TYR A 73 4.58 1.60 -13.69
N GLU A 74 3.85 1.05 -12.72
CA GLU A 74 3.45 -0.35 -12.71
C GLU A 74 1.99 -0.48 -12.31
N ILE A 75 1.35 -1.48 -12.91
CA ILE A 75 -0.02 -1.86 -12.60
C ILE A 75 0.04 -3.26 -11.97
N ILE A 76 -0.51 -3.39 -10.78
CA ILE A 76 -0.56 -4.63 -10.01
C ILE A 76 -1.83 -5.38 -10.39
N SER A 77 -1.72 -6.69 -10.59
CA SER A 77 -2.87 -7.59 -10.77
C SER A 77 -3.57 -7.85 -9.44
N ASP A 78 -4.83 -8.26 -9.47
CA ASP A 78 -5.58 -8.56 -8.25
C ASP A 78 -4.99 -9.79 -7.52
N GLU A 79 -4.31 -10.67 -8.23
CA GLU A 79 -3.58 -11.84 -7.72
C GLU A 79 -2.13 -11.52 -7.34
N GLY A 80 -1.70 -10.28 -7.56
CA GLY A 80 -0.34 -9.82 -7.32
C GLY A 80 -0.12 -9.29 -5.90
N VAL A 81 1.14 -9.03 -5.59
CA VAL A 81 1.57 -8.38 -4.34
C VAL A 81 1.98 -6.95 -4.65
N ALA A 82 1.59 -6.00 -3.80
CA ALA A 82 1.93 -4.60 -3.98
C ALA A 82 3.43 -4.33 -3.80
N ASN A 83 3.94 -3.37 -4.56
CA ASN A 83 5.27 -2.83 -4.35
C ASN A 83 5.33 -2.03 -3.03
N ALA A 84 6.55 -1.74 -2.56
CA ALA A 84 6.74 -0.90 -1.38
C ALA A 84 6.06 0.48 -1.57
N ILE A 85 5.11 0.80 -0.70
CA ILE A 85 4.48 2.14 -0.67
C ILE A 85 5.50 3.14 -0.13
N VAL A 86 5.89 4.11 -0.94
CA VAL A 86 6.81 5.18 -0.52
C VAL A 86 6.15 6.55 -0.68
N VAL A 87 6.59 7.49 0.14
CA VAL A 87 6.17 8.88 0.08
C VAL A 87 6.86 9.57 -1.10
N GLY A 88 6.30 9.44 -2.30
CA GLY A 88 6.84 10.04 -3.52
C GLY A 88 6.14 9.54 -4.77
N GLY A 89 6.39 10.17 -5.92
CA GLY A 89 5.79 9.78 -7.21
C GLY A 89 6.06 8.30 -7.54
N MET A 90 7.30 7.86 -7.34
CA MET A 90 7.76 6.48 -7.61
C MET A 90 6.97 5.41 -6.84
N GLY A 91 6.52 5.68 -5.62
CA GLY A 91 5.75 4.72 -4.82
C GLY A 91 4.28 4.65 -5.22
N ARG A 92 3.69 5.77 -5.63
CA ARG A 92 2.26 5.83 -6.00
C ARG A 92 2.02 5.31 -7.41
N GLU A 93 2.93 5.62 -8.34
CA GLU A 93 2.80 5.25 -9.75
C GLU A 93 3.22 3.80 -10.02
N ARG A 94 3.95 3.15 -9.09
CA ARG A 94 4.26 1.71 -9.14
C ARG A 94 3.25 0.82 -8.41
N ASN A 95 2.16 1.40 -7.94
CA ASN A 95 1.06 0.68 -7.30
C ASN A 95 -0.30 1.05 -7.91
N LEU A 96 -0.36 1.21 -9.23
CA LEU A 96 -1.63 1.39 -9.94
C LEU A 96 -2.36 0.05 -10.05
N VAL A 97 -3.67 0.09 -10.27
CA VAL A 97 -4.51 -1.11 -10.33
C VAL A 97 -5.57 -0.98 -11.42
N TYR A 98 -6.04 -2.11 -11.93
CA TYR A 98 -7.18 -2.16 -12.84
C TYR A 98 -8.50 -2.20 -12.08
N ASP A 99 -9.47 -1.42 -12.54
CA ASP A 99 -10.83 -1.44 -12.02
C ASP A 99 -11.84 -1.04 -13.09
N HIS A 100 -12.34 -2.02 -13.82
CA HIS A 100 -13.30 -1.82 -14.92
C HIS A 100 -14.75 -1.64 -14.47
N ARG A 101 -15.00 -1.51 -13.15
CA ARG A 101 -16.36 -1.42 -12.60
C ARG A 101 -16.94 0.01 -12.63
N LEU A 102 -16.15 1.01 -13.04
CA LEU A 102 -16.63 2.39 -13.15
C LEU A 102 -17.61 2.52 -14.33
N THR A 103 -18.80 3.02 -14.05
CA THR A 103 -19.85 3.25 -15.05
C THR A 103 -19.99 4.74 -15.41
N ASP A 104 -19.80 5.63 -14.43
CA ASP A 104 -19.81 7.07 -14.63
C ASP A 104 -18.39 7.64 -14.72
N PHE A 105 -18.04 8.13 -15.91
CA PHE A 105 -16.73 8.71 -16.21
C PHE A 105 -16.70 10.24 -16.09
N THR A 106 -17.74 10.85 -15.51
CA THR A 106 -17.79 12.28 -15.25
C THR A 106 -16.67 12.69 -14.28
N PRO A 107 -15.74 13.58 -14.67
CA PRO A 107 -14.67 14.01 -13.78
C PRO A 107 -15.22 14.70 -12.53
N GLN A 108 -14.97 14.12 -11.35
CA GLN A 108 -15.34 14.73 -10.05
C GLN A 108 -14.30 15.74 -9.54
N THR A 109 -13.33 16.08 -10.37
CA THR A 109 -12.20 16.95 -10.03
C THR A 109 -12.05 18.01 -11.12
N ARG A 110 -11.23 19.05 -10.89
CA ARG A 110 -10.95 20.11 -11.89
C ARG A 110 -10.08 19.62 -13.07
N ILE A 111 -10.07 18.33 -13.35
CA ILE A 111 -9.34 17.76 -14.48
C ILE A 111 -10.02 18.23 -15.77
N LYS A 112 -9.22 18.78 -16.69
CA LYS A 112 -9.70 19.23 -18.01
C LYS A 112 -9.84 18.09 -19.02
N SER A 113 -9.19 16.97 -18.77
CA SER A 113 -9.14 15.79 -19.64
C SER A 113 -10.08 14.67 -19.16
N GLU A 114 -10.45 13.80 -20.09
CA GLU A 114 -11.30 12.66 -19.80
C GLU A 114 -10.60 11.64 -18.89
N ILE A 115 -11.41 10.86 -18.19
CA ILE A 115 -10.95 9.70 -17.43
C ILE A 115 -10.53 8.60 -18.41
N ASN A 116 -9.41 7.93 -18.13
CA ASN A 116 -8.92 6.84 -18.96
C ASN A 116 -9.94 5.70 -19.06
N ARG A 117 -10.14 5.16 -20.26
CA ARG A 117 -11.04 4.02 -20.52
C ARG A 117 -10.38 2.66 -20.23
N GLU A 118 -9.09 2.67 -19.93
CA GLU A 118 -8.33 1.46 -19.55
C GLU A 118 -8.64 1.00 -18.11
N GLY A 119 -9.45 1.75 -17.35
CA GLY A 119 -9.81 1.39 -15.98
C GLY A 119 -8.64 1.50 -14.99
N ILE A 120 -7.57 2.22 -15.34
CA ILE A 120 -6.38 2.36 -14.51
C ILE A 120 -6.64 3.42 -13.44
N ARG A 121 -6.44 3.04 -12.18
CA ARG A 121 -6.65 3.94 -11.05
C ARG A 121 -5.55 3.82 -9.99
N LYS A 122 -5.52 4.81 -9.11
CA LYS A 122 -4.77 4.76 -7.85
C LYS A 122 -5.56 3.93 -6.85
N MET A 123 -4.85 3.27 -5.94
CA MET A 123 -5.47 2.67 -4.75
C MET A 123 -6.06 3.77 -3.85
N THR A 124 -7.18 3.51 -3.18
CA THR A 124 -7.79 4.45 -2.23
C THR A 124 -6.97 4.52 -0.93
N PRO A 125 -7.13 5.57 -0.10
CA PRO A 125 -6.55 5.60 1.23
C PRO A 125 -6.96 4.40 2.11
N ARG A 126 -8.19 3.89 1.94
CA ARG A 126 -8.67 2.70 2.64
C ARG A 126 -7.95 1.43 2.18
N GLU A 127 -7.74 1.26 0.87
CA GLU A 127 -6.93 0.14 0.34
C GLU A 127 -5.49 0.21 0.87
N TRP A 128 -4.90 1.40 1.01
CA TRP A 128 -3.59 1.58 1.65
C TRP A 128 -3.59 1.23 3.14
N ALA A 129 -4.68 1.55 3.84
CA ALA A 129 -4.85 1.19 5.25
C ALA A 129 -4.91 -0.35 5.39
N ARG A 130 -5.75 -1.02 4.59
CA ARG A 130 -5.84 -2.50 4.54
C ARG A 130 -4.51 -3.14 4.16
N LEU A 131 -3.78 -2.54 3.21
CA LEU A 131 -2.44 -2.99 2.81
C LEU A 131 -1.43 -2.97 3.97
N GLN A 132 -1.58 -2.05 4.93
CA GLN A 132 -0.78 -2.03 6.15
C GLN A 132 -1.40 -2.85 7.30
N GLY A 133 -2.57 -3.44 7.10
CA GLY A 133 -3.30 -4.24 8.10
C GLY A 133 -4.03 -3.42 9.15
N PHE A 134 -4.39 -2.17 8.85
CA PHE A 134 -5.27 -1.38 9.73
C PHE A 134 -6.68 -1.99 9.75
N PRO A 135 -7.40 -1.89 10.88
CA PRO A 135 -8.75 -2.40 10.97
C PRO A 135 -9.72 -1.61 10.09
N GLU A 136 -10.83 -2.25 9.69
CA GLU A 136 -11.83 -1.64 8.79
C GLU A 136 -12.46 -0.37 9.37
N ASP A 137 -12.63 -0.31 10.69
CA ASP A 137 -13.20 0.82 11.42
C ASP A 137 -12.21 1.99 11.63
N PHE A 138 -10.94 1.84 11.21
CA PHE A 138 -9.94 2.90 11.31
C PHE A 138 -10.39 4.17 10.60
N LYS A 139 -10.47 5.29 11.31
CA LYS A 139 -11.00 6.55 10.77
C LYS A 139 -9.92 7.33 10.00
N ILE A 140 -10.15 7.57 8.71
CA ILE A 140 -9.29 8.41 7.87
C ILE A 140 -9.85 9.85 7.92
N VAL A 141 -9.32 10.65 8.84
CA VAL A 141 -9.82 12.02 9.14
C VAL A 141 -9.04 13.13 8.43
N VAL A 142 -8.18 12.77 7.47
CA VAL A 142 -7.33 13.71 6.73
C VAL A 142 -7.55 13.54 5.22
N ALA A 143 -7.14 14.54 4.45
CA ALA A 143 -7.18 14.45 2.99
C ALA A 143 -6.32 13.29 2.45
N ASP A 144 -6.71 12.74 1.29
CA ASP A 144 -6.06 11.59 0.64
C ASP A 144 -4.53 11.72 0.58
N ILE A 145 -4.01 12.90 0.22
CA ILE A 145 -2.56 13.15 0.13
C ILE A 145 -1.85 12.89 1.48
N SER A 146 -2.44 13.36 2.58
CA SER A 146 -1.92 13.18 3.93
C SER A 146 -2.08 11.74 4.39
N ALA A 147 -3.22 11.10 4.09
CA ALA A 147 -3.47 9.70 4.41
C ALA A 147 -2.43 8.78 3.73
N TYR A 148 -2.17 8.97 2.44
CA TYR A 148 -1.12 8.23 1.74
C TYR A 148 0.26 8.43 2.38
N LYS A 149 0.57 9.63 2.88
CA LYS A 149 1.83 9.87 3.60
C LYS A 149 1.89 9.15 4.93
N GLN A 150 0.79 9.14 5.69
CA GLN A 150 0.70 8.44 6.97
C GLN A 150 0.85 6.93 6.78
N PHE A 151 0.07 6.31 5.87
CA PHE A 151 0.17 4.88 5.60
C PHE A 151 1.51 4.49 4.95
N GLY A 152 2.04 5.33 4.05
CA GLY A 152 3.36 5.13 3.44
C GLY A 152 4.52 5.12 4.43
N ASN A 153 4.37 5.84 5.55
CA ASN A 153 5.34 5.88 6.65
C ASN A 153 5.03 4.89 7.78
N SER A 154 3.90 4.18 7.70
CA SER A 154 3.53 3.20 8.70
C SER A 154 4.39 1.94 8.60
N VAL A 155 4.27 1.13 9.66
CA VAL A 155 4.68 -0.27 9.72
C VAL A 155 3.46 -1.16 9.50
N ALA A 156 3.69 -2.39 9.06
CA ALA A 156 2.64 -3.39 8.93
C ALA A 156 2.13 -3.80 10.32
N ILE A 157 0.85 -3.55 10.59
CA ILE A 157 0.21 -3.79 11.89
C ILE A 157 0.36 -5.25 12.35
N PRO A 158 0.13 -6.28 11.50
CA PRO A 158 0.25 -7.67 11.94
C PRO A 158 1.66 -8.05 12.39
N ALA A 159 2.70 -7.49 11.75
CA ALA A 159 4.09 -7.73 12.15
C ALA A 159 4.39 -7.13 13.53
N ILE A 160 3.95 -5.89 13.76
CA ILE A 160 4.09 -5.23 15.07
C ILE A 160 3.33 -5.95 16.16
N GLN A 161 2.10 -6.39 15.89
CA GLN A 161 1.28 -7.10 16.86
C GLN A 161 1.93 -8.43 17.26
N ALA A 162 2.39 -9.22 16.27
CA ALA A 162 3.08 -10.48 16.54
C ALA A 162 4.37 -10.29 17.34
N THR A 163 5.16 -9.25 17.04
CA THR A 163 6.36 -8.92 17.84
C THR A 163 5.98 -8.47 19.24
N ALA A 164 4.95 -7.63 19.39
CA ALA A 164 4.49 -7.12 20.68
C ALA A 164 3.96 -8.25 21.58
N GLU A 165 3.24 -9.23 21.02
CA GLU A 165 2.79 -10.42 21.75
C GLU A 165 3.96 -11.23 22.33
N LYS A 166 5.03 -11.43 21.56
CA LYS A 166 6.26 -12.07 22.06
C LYS A 166 6.89 -11.28 23.20
N VAL A 167 6.93 -9.95 23.09
CA VAL A 167 7.47 -9.07 24.13
C VAL A 167 6.61 -9.14 25.40
N LEU A 168 5.28 -9.04 25.27
CA LEU A 168 4.35 -9.13 26.39
C LEU A 168 4.44 -10.49 27.09
N GLY A 169 4.63 -11.58 26.35
CA GLY A 169 4.86 -12.91 26.92
C GLY A 169 6.06 -12.96 27.85
N LYS A 170 7.15 -12.25 27.52
CA LYS A 170 8.34 -12.14 28.39
C LYS A 170 8.13 -11.23 29.60
N LEU A 171 7.26 -10.23 29.50
CA LEU A 171 6.98 -9.29 30.59
C LEU A 171 5.90 -9.81 31.57
N ARG A 172 4.98 -10.67 31.12
CA ARG A 172 3.84 -11.20 31.90
C ARG A 172 4.14 -12.49 32.68
N LEU A 173 5.38 -12.98 32.67
CA LEU A 173 5.84 -14.12 33.48
C LEU A 173 6.42 -13.67 34.84
N ARG A 174 5.86 -12.61 35.43
CA ARG A 174 6.17 -12.17 36.80
C ARG A 174 4.90 -12.13 37.63
#